data_AF-A0A7C1I769-F1
#
_entry.id   AF-A0A7C1I769-F1
#
_cell.length_a   1.000
_cell.length_b   1.000
_cell.length_c   1.000
_cell.angle_alpha   90.00
_cell.angle_beta   90.00
_cell.angle_gamma   90.00
#
_symmetry.space_group_name_H-M   'P 1'
#
loop_
_entity.id
_entity.type
_entity.pdbx_description
1 polymer ?
#
loop_
_entity_poly.entity_id
_entity_poly.type
_entity_poly.pdbx_seq_one_letter_code
_entity_poly.pdbx_strand_id
1 'polypeptide(L)'
;MRLRFAVVMAGLCAALTLSAFLAAAQVDTTPPAVAIERPRAGYLYVWDREMLPTGGRTIVVGPVTAQVTATDGQSGMDRVEFWIGFGCHGEQHFVDHQAPYVWTWTGHQSVGLRKLRAYAFDNAGNEDFAELEMLKMW
;
A
#
# COMPACT_ATOMS: atom_id res chain seq x y z
N MET A 1 -15.74 -74.13 -31.97
CA MET A 1 -15.81 -74.76 -30.63
C MET A 1 -15.30 -73.74 -29.61
N ARG A 2 -16.02 -73.58 -28.49
CA ARG A 2 -15.92 -72.54 -27.43
C ARG A 2 -14.52 -72.51 -26.76
N LEU A 3 -13.96 -71.42 -26.19
CA LEU A 3 -14.26 -70.68 -24.94
C LEU A 3 -13.28 -69.45 -24.87
N ARG A 4 -13.71 -68.20 -24.65
CA ARG A 4 -13.81 -67.41 -23.38
C ARG A 4 -12.51 -67.12 -22.57
N PHE A 5 -12.23 -65.81 -22.45
CA PHE A 5 -11.71 -65.01 -21.31
C PHE A 5 -10.31 -65.29 -20.72
N ALA A 6 -9.46 -64.25 -20.74
CA ALA A 6 -8.77 -63.73 -19.54
C ALA A 6 -8.21 -62.32 -19.82
N VAL A 7 -8.83 -61.31 -19.20
CA VAL A 7 -8.24 -59.97 -19.02
C VAL A 7 -7.23 -60.10 -17.88
N VAL A 8 -5.94 -59.91 -18.16
CA VAL A 8 -4.91 -59.79 -17.12
C VAL A 8 -4.56 -58.32 -16.97
N MET A 9 -4.99 -57.77 -15.84
CA MET A 9 -4.51 -56.54 -15.22
C MET A 9 -2.99 -56.61 -15.00
N ALA A 10 -2.21 -55.74 -15.65
CA ALA A 10 -0.90 -55.29 -15.17
C ALA A 10 -0.37 -54.19 -16.08
N GLY A 11 -0.25 -52.96 -15.57
CA GLY A 11 0.28 -51.85 -16.34
C GLY A 11 0.25 -50.53 -15.59
N LEU A 12 0.88 -50.48 -14.42
CA LEU A 12 1.30 -49.24 -13.78
C LEU A 12 2.08 -48.38 -14.79
N CYS A 13 1.45 -47.35 -15.37
CA CYS A 13 2.16 -46.21 -15.96
C CYS A 13 1.23 -45.00 -16.15
N ALA A 14 0.47 -44.65 -15.11
CA ALA A 14 -0.30 -43.40 -15.05
C ALA A 14 0.09 -42.55 -13.84
N ALA A 15 1.35 -42.66 -13.39
CA ALA A 15 1.87 -41.97 -12.20
C ALA A 15 2.84 -40.82 -12.54
N LEU A 16 2.75 -40.24 -13.74
CA LEU A 16 3.68 -39.19 -14.19
C LEU A 16 3.01 -37.98 -14.86
N THR A 17 1.68 -37.82 -14.77
CA THR A 17 0.98 -36.65 -15.31
C THR A 17 0.44 -35.68 -14.25
N LEU A 18 0.75 -35.88 -12.97
CA LEU A 18 0.20 -35.07 -11.87
C LEU A 18 1.19 -34.13 -11.16
N SER A 19 2.40 -33.93 -11.67
CA SER A 19 3.35 -32.98 -11.05
C SER A 19 3.40 -31.60 -11.72
N ALA A 20 2.61 -31.34 -12.76
CA ALA A 20 2.67 -30.08 -13.51
C ALA A 20 1.43 -29.17 -13.36
N PHE A 21 0.42 -29.54 -12.56
CA PHE A 21 -0.86 -28.81 -12.54
C PHE A 21 -1.29 -28.22 -11.19
N LEU A 22 -0.41 -28.17 -10.18
CA LEU A 22 -0.70 -27.55 -8.88
C LEU A 22 0.52 -26.81 -8.33
N ALA A 23 1.13 -25.94 -9.12
CA ALA A 23 1.49 -24.65 -8.54
C ALA A 23 0.16 -23.88 -8.45
N ALA A 24 -0.66 -24.19 -7.45
CA ALA A 24 -1.83 -23.36 -7.17
C ALA A 24 -1.28 -21.94 -6.99
N ALA A 25 -1.61 -21.03 -7.91
CA ALA A 25 -1.38 -19.61 -7.68
C ALA A 25 -2.07 -19.29 -6.36
N GLN A 26 -1.28 -19.11 -5.31
CA GLN A 26 -1.81 -18.86 -3.99
C GLN A 26 -2.49 -17.49 -4.07
N VAL A 27 -3.82 -17.45 -3.95
CA VAL A 27 -4.57 -16.20 -3.97
C VAL A 27 -4.05 -15.37 -2.79
N ASP A 28 -3.58 -14.17 -3.11
CA ASP A 28 -3.10 -13.23 -2.12
C ASP A 28 -4.29 -12.48 -1.52
N THR A 29 -4.38 -12.52 -0.19
CA THR A 29 -5.43 -11.88 0.60
C THR A 29 -4.83 -11.06 1.74
N THR A 30 -3.52 -10.86 1.73
CA THR A 30 -2.81 -10.18 2.80
C THR A 30 -2.73 -8.69 2.45
N PRO A 31 -3.23 -7.79 3.31
CA PRO A 31 -3.10 -6.36 3.07
C PRO A 31 -1.63 -5.90 3.03
N PRO A 32 -1.29 -4.89 2.20
CA PRO A 32 0.03 -4.27 2.23
C PRO A 32 0.27 -3.57 3.57
N ALA A 33 1.53 -3.48 4.01
CA ALA A 33 1.91 -2.65 5.13
C ALA A 33 2.20 -1.22 4.65
N VAL A 34 1.75 -0.19 5.38
CA VAL A 34 1.91 1.22 5.01
C VAL A 34 2.27 2.11 6.22
N ALA A 35 3.19 3.05 6.02
CA ALA A 35 3.59 4.01 7.04
C ALA A 35 3.94 5.38 6.43
N ILE A 36 3.49 6.46 7.06
CA ILE A 36 3.90 7.83 6.73
C ILE A 36 5.21 8.13 7.45
N GLU A 37 6.30 8.21 6.70
CA GLU A 37 7.64 8.52 7.23
C GLU A 37 7.85 10.03 7.38
N ARG A 38 7.32 10.80 6.41
CA ARG A 38 7.35 12.26 6.42
C ARG A 38 5.98 12.80 6.02
N PRO A 39 5.48 13.86 6.68
CA PRO A 39 6.03 14.48 7.90
C PRO A 39 6.01 13.54 9.11
N ARG A 40 6.99 13.65 10.00
CA ARG A 40 7.01 12.88 11.25
C ARG A 40 5.99 13.42 12.23
N ALA A 41 5.27 12.52 12.90
CA ALA A 41 4.30 12.89 13.91
C ALA A 41 4.95 13.70 15.04
N GLY A 42 4.38 14.85 15.37
CA GLY A 42 4.85 15.73 16.45
C GLY A 42 6.10 16.53 16.13
N TYR A 43 6.34 16.86 14.86
CA TYR A 43 7.43 17.73 14.42
C TYR A 43 6.93 19.00 13.75
N LEU A 44 7.75 20.05 13.83
CA LEU A 44 7.57 21.29 13.09
C LEU A 44 8.32 21.21 11.76
N TYR A 45 7.62 21.48 10.66
CA TYR A 45 8.18 21.63 9.33
C TYR A 45 8.00 23.06 8.83
N VAL A 46 9.07 23.62 8.25
CA VAL A 46 9.14 25.02 7.79
C VAL A 46 9.81 25.03 6.41
N TRP A 47 9.05 25.33 5.35
CA TRP A 47 9.46 25.18 3.93
C TRP A 47 10.11 23.82 3.64
N ASP A 48 9.37 22.74 3.92
CA ASP A 48 9.76 21.33 3.76
C ASP A 48 10.97 20.85 4.61
N ARG A 49 11.51 21.73 5.48
CA ARG A 49 12.58 21.36 6.40
C ARG A 49 12.01 20.95 7.76
N GLU A 50 12.38 19.78 8.24
CA GLU A 50 12.16 19.37 9.62
C GLU A 50 13.00 20.25 10.55
N MET A 51 12.36 20.91 11.52
CA MET A 51 13.01 21.86 12.41
C MET A 51 13.25 21.22 13.78
N LEU A 52 12.18 20.98 14.53
CA LEU A 52 12.24 20.57 15.93
C LEU A 52 10.99 19.75 16.28
N PRO A 53 11.06 18.86 17.29
CA PRO A 53 9.87 18.25 17.88
C PRO A 53 8.97 19.32 18.51
N THR A 54 7.66 19.20 18.35
CA THR A 54 6.66 20.06 19.00
C THR A 54 6.19 19.50 20.34
N GLY A 55 6.51 18.23 20.64
CA GLY A 55 6.01 17.52 21.82
C GLY A 55 4.52 17.21 21.77
N GLY A 56 3.89 17.32 20.59
CA GLY A 56 2.46 17.11 20.43
C GLY A 56 2.06 17.00 18.95
N ARG A 57 1.31 17.99 18.46
CA ARG A 57 0.79 17.99 17.09
C ARG A 57 1.87 18.34 16.06
N THR A 58 1.84 17.70 14.89
CA THR A 58 2.66 18.07 13.73
C THR A 58 2.23 19.44 13.20
N ILE A 59 3.19 20.34 12.97
CA ILE A 59 2.92 21.70 12.47
C ILE A 59 3.67 21.89 11.17
N VAL A 60 2.99 22.40 10.14
CA VAL A 60 3.57 22.63 8.81
C VAL A 60 3.37 24.09 8.39
N VAL A 61 4.48 24.75 8.05
CA VAL A 61 4.52 26.12 7.52
C VAL A 61 5.12 26.07 6.11
N GLY A 62 4.34 26.45 5.09
CA GLY A 62 4.77 26.37 3.69
C GLY A 62 4.62 24.97 3.09
N PRO A 63 5.25 24.68 1.94
CA PRO A 63 5.17 23.37 1.29
C PRO A 63 5.78 22.27 2.18
N VAL A 64 5.33 21.04 2.00
CA VAL A 64 5.92 19.87 2.65
C VAL A 64 5.82 18.64 1.77
N THR A 65 6.86 17.80 1.83
CA THR A 65 6.93 16.55 1.09
C THR A 65 6.47 15.40 1.99
N ALA A 66 5.37 14.77 1.58
CA ALA A 66 4.92 13.51 2.13
C ALA A 66 5.75 12.36 1.55
N GLN A 67 6.23 11.47 2.41
CA GLN A 67 6.96 10.27 2.03
C GLN A 67 6.36 9.08 2.74
N VAL A 68 6.04 8.03 1.98
CA VAL A 68 5.37 6.84 2.46
C VAL A 68 6.20 5.61 2.14
N THR A 69 6.35 4.74 3.15
CA THR A 69 6.83 3.38 2.95
C THR A 69 5.60 2.49 2.79
N ALA A 70 5.55 1.71 1.71
CA ALA A 70 4.54 0.68 1.53
C ALA A 70 5.18 -0.60 0.98
N THR A 71 4.81 -1.74 1.54
CA THR A 71 5.39 -3.04 1.18
C THR A 71 4.34 -4.15 1.25
N ASP A 72 4.34 -5.01 0.24
CA ASP A 72 3.63 -6.28 0.25
C ASP A 72 4.60 -7.44 -0.02
N GLY A 73 4.35 -8.58 0.64
CA GLY A 73 5.24 -9.75 0.62
C GLY A 73 4.85 -10.83 -0.40
N GLN A 74 3.72 -10.70 -1.10
CA GLN A 74 3.15 -11.75 -1.94
C GLN A 74 2.93 -11.30 -3.38
N SER A 75 1.98 -10.40 -3.63
CA SER A 75 1.64 -9.87 -4.96
C SER A 75 2.42 -8.60 -5.32
N GLY A 76 3.07 -7.97 -4.34
CA GLY A 76 3.78 -6.72 -4.50
C GLY A 76 2.84 -5.51 -4.60
N MET A 77 3.43 -4.32 -4.62
CA MET A 77 2.68 -3.07 -4.62
C MET A 77 2.13 -2.70 -6.01
N ASP A 78 0.91 -2.16 -6.05
CA ASP A 78 0.32 -1.49 -7.24
C ASP A 78 0.52 0.03 -7.16
N ARG A 79 0.00 0.67 -6.10
CA ARG A 79 0.06 2.13 -5.95
C ARG A 79 -0.11 2.60 -4.52
N VAL A 80 0.26 3.86 -4.28
CA VAL A 80 -0.09 4.63 -3.09
C VAL A 80 -0.87 5.86 -3.49
N GLU A 81 -2.04 6.05 -2.88
CA GLU A 81 -2.88 7.23 -3.05
C GLU A 81 -2.76 8.14 -1.82
N PHE A 82 -2.31 9.37 -2.05
CA PHE A 82 -2.21 10.41 -1.05
C PHE A 82 -3.44 11.29 -1.08
N TRP A 83 -4.03 11.53 0.08
CA TRP A 83 -5.18 12.40 0.27
C TRP A 83 -4.92 13.42 1.35
N ILE A 84 -5.25 14.68 1.08
CA ILE A 84 -5.26 15.74 2.10
C ILE A 84 -6.65 16.33 2.19
N GLY A 85 -7.13 16.52 3.42
CA GLY A 85 -8.40 17.20 3.65
C GLY A 85 -8.68 17.45 5.13
N PHE A 86 -9.95 17.61 5.49
CA PHE A 86 -10.41 17.89 6.85
C PHE A 86 -11.52 16.91 7.24
N GLY A 87 -11.52 16.43 8.49
CA GLY A 87 -12.48 15.43 8.94
C GLY A 87 -12.48 14.20 8.01
N CYS A 88 -13.65 13.88 7.43
CA CYS A 88 -13.79 12.78 6.46
C CYS A 88 -13.65 13.25 4.99
N HIS A 89 -13.63 14.55 4.72
CA HIS A 89 -13.61 15.09 3.36
C HIS A 89 -12.18 15.18 2.82
N GLY A 90 -11.95 14.64 1.63
CA GLY A 90 -10.72 14.85 0.86
C GLY A 90 -10.83 16.12 0.02
N GLU A 91 -9.77 16.94 0.01
CA GLU A 91 -9.67 18.16 -0.80
C GLU A 91 -8.65 18.02 -1.94
N GLN A 92 -7.57 17.29 -1.69
CA GLN A 92 -6.49 17.09 -2.64
C GLN A 92 -6.11 15.61 -2.69
N HIS A 93 -5.71 15.17 -3.88
CA HIS A 93 -5.44 13.78 -4.20
C HIS A 93 -4.24 13.67 -5.13
N PHE A 94 -3.37 12.70 -4.88
CA PHE A 94 -2.24 12.36 -5.74
C PHE A 94 -2.01 10.84 -5.72
N VAL A 95 -1.72 10.23 -6.86
CA VAL A 95 -1.47 8.80 -6.98
C VAL A 95 -0.03 8.59 -7.43
N ASP A 96 0.69 7.72 -6.72
CA ASP A 96 2.05 7.32 -7.05
C ASP A 96 2.13 5.81 -7.23
N HIS A 97 2.58 5.38 -8.41
CA HIS A 97 2.68 3.96 -8.77
C HIS A 97 4.09 3.40 -8.57
N GLN A 98 5.08 4.23 -8.21
CA GLN A 98 6.47 3.79 -8.16
C GLN A 98 7.15 4.22 -6.87
N ALA A 99 7.67 3.24 -6.13
CA ALA A 99 8.52 3.52 -4.98
C ALA A 99 9.81 4.24 -5.42
N PRO A 100 10.31 5.23 -4.66
CA PRO A 100 9.78 5.71 -3.39
C PRO A 100 8.51 6.57 -3.56
N TYR A 101 7.47 6.27 -2.77
CA TYR A 101 6.18 6.97 -2.86
C TYR A 101 6.26 8.36 -2.23
N VAL A 102 6.16 9.39 -3.06
CA VAL A 102 6.43 10.77 -2.63
C VAL A 102 5.43 11.74 -3.23
N TRP A 103 4.95 12.66 -2.39
CA TRP A 103 4.13 13.77 -2.85
C TRP A 103 4.53 15.09 -2.21
N THR A 104 4.95 16.06 -3.02
CA THR A 104 5.17 17.44 -2.56
C THR A 104 3.85 18.19 -2.52
N TRP A 105 3.34 18.38 -1.31
CA TRP A 105 2.14 19.17 -1.06
C TRP A 105 2.48 20.64 -0.89
N THR A 106 2.06 21.46 -1.87
CA THR A 106 2.24 22.92 -1.85
C THR A 106 1.02 23.69 -1.35
N GLY A 107 -0.15 23.02 -1.18
CA GLY A 107 -1.48 23.61 -1.06
C GLY A 107 -1.57 24.88 -0.21
N HIS A 108 -1.39 26.03 -0.86
CA HIS A 108 -1.34 27.36 -0.25
C HIS A 108 -2.69 27.84 0.33
N GLN A 109 -3.77 27.10 0.08
CA GLN A 109 -5.13 27.45 0.50
C GLN A 109 -5.66 26.57 1.65
N SER A 110 -4.94 25.52 2.03
CA SER A 110 -5.43 24.50 2.99
C SER A 110 -4.97 24.76 4.42
N VAL A 111 -5.08 26.02 4.89
CA VAL A 111 -4.76 26.41 6.28
C VAL A 111 -5.72 25.73 7.26
N GLY A 112 -5.23 25.41 8.47
CA GLY A 112 -6.01 24.80 9.55
C GLY A 112 -5.65 23.34 9.81
N LEU A 113 -6.54 22.62 10.50
CA LEU A 113 -6.34 21.21 10.79
C LEU A 113 -6.58 20.38 9.54
N ARG A 114 -5.58 19.57 9.19
CA ARG A 114 -5.58 18.72 8.01
C ARG A 114 -5.17 17.30 8.38
N LYS A 115 -5.69 16.36 7.60
CA LYS A 115 -5.32 14.95 7.65
C LYS A 115 -4.65 14.58 6.35
N LEU A 116 -3.39 14.11 6.44
CA LEU A 116 -2.72 13.40 5.37
C LEU A 116 -3.07 11.91 5.53
N ARG A 117 -3.69 11.33 4.52
CA ARG A 117 -3.97 9.89 4.43
C ARG A 117 -3.20 9.31 3.26
N ALA A 118 -2.57 8.16 3.48
CA ALA A 118 -1.90 7.39 2.45
C ALA A 118 -2.54 6.02 2.38
N TYR A 119 -3.18 5.70 1.26
CA TYR A 119 -3.79 4.41 1.00
C TYR A 119 -2.86 3.61 0.10
N ALA A 120 -2.46 2.43 0.55
CA ALA A 120 -1.61 1.50 -0.17
C ALA A 120 -2.48 0.41 -0.79
N PHE A 121 -2.24 0.08 -2.06
CA PHE A 121 -2.92 -0.99 -2.78
C PHE A 121 -1.87 -1.96 -3.33
N ASP A 122 -2.12 -3.25 -3.19
CA ASP A 122 -1.31 -4.31 -3.79
C ASP A 122 -1.86 -4.77 -5.16
N ASN A 123 -1.14 -5.64 -5.86
CA ASN A 123 -1.56 -6.15 -7.17
C ASN A 123 -2.69 -7.20 -7.08
N ALA A 124 -3.01 -7.69 -5.88
CA ALA A 124 -4.12 -8.61 -5.62
C ALA A 124 -5.43 -7.88 -5.27
N GLY A 125 -5.38 -6.56 -5.08
CA GLY A 125 -6.51 -5.71 -4.73
C GLY A 125 -6.77 -5.59 -3.23
N ASN A 126 -5.83 -6.00 -2.37
CA ASN A 126 -5.90 -5.69 -0.94
C ASN A 126 -5.39 -4.26 -0.69
N GLU A 127 -5.90 -3.65 0.39
CA GLU A 127 -5.60 -2.27 0.75
C GLU A 127 -5.35 -2.10 2.26
N ASP A 128 -4.51 -1.14 2.60
CA ASP A 128 -4.36 -0.61 3.97
C ASP A 128 -4.07 0.89 3.91
N PHE A 129 -4.18 1.60 5.03
CA PHE A 129 -3.91 3.04 5.08
C PHE A 129 -3.23 3.52 6.35
N ALA A 130 -2.48 4.61 6.20
CA ALA A 130 -1.91 5.38 7.30
C ALA A 130 -2.49 6.80 7.30
N GLU A 131 -2.65 7.39 8.49
CA GLU A 131 -3.15 8.75 8.67
C GLU A 131 -2.25 9.56 9.60
N LEU A 132 -2.07 10.84 9.25
CA LEU A 132 -1.39 11.83 10.07
C LEU A 132 -2.23 13.12 10.16
N GLU A 133 -2.57 13.54 11.39
CA GLU A 133 -3.13 14.86 11.64
C GLU A 133 -2.02 15.91 11.79
N MET A 134 -2.21 17.05 11.14
CA MET A 134 -1.29 18.18 11.20
C MET A 134 -2.02 19.52 11.19
N LEU A 135 -1.38 20.54 11.75
CA LEU A 135 -1.81 21.93 11.63
C LEU A 135 -1.03 22.59 10.49
N LYS A 136 -1.72 22.96 9.42
CA LYS A 136 -1.15 23.73 8.29
C LYS A 136 -1.34 25.22 8.56
N MET A 137 -0.26 26.00 8.50
CA MET A 137 -0.29 27.41 8.87
C MET A 137 -0.41 28.37 7.67
N TRP A 138 0.19 28.00 6.53
CA TRP A 138 0.22 28.78 5.29
C TRP A 138 0.68 27.89 4.15
#